data_AF-A0A3P7N108-F1
#
_entry.id   AF-A0A3P7N108-F1
#
_cell.length_a   1.000
_cell.length_b   1.000
_cell.length_c   1.000
_cell.angle_alpha   90.00
_cell.angle_beta   90.00
_cell.angle_gamma   90.00
#
_symmetry.space_group_name_H-M   'P 1'
#
loop_
_entity.id
_entity.type
_entity.pdbx_description
1 polymer ?
#
loop_
_entity_poly.entity_id
_entity_poly.type
_entity_poly.pdbx_seq_one_letter_code
_entity_poly.pdbx_strand_id
1 'polypeptide(L)'
;MMAFVQIGFGWIESTVAGLRTILCSRTLTVVFAPYACGSGIPEIKCILSGFVIRGYLGKWTFIIKSVGLILSSASGLSLGKEGPMVHLGCCIGNIFSYLFPKYGMNEAKKREILSASAAAGVSVAFGAPIGGVLFSLEEASYYFPLKTMWRSFFCALIAGIILRIVNPFGSDQTSLFHVDYMMKWTFVELIPFAGLGLFGGILGSMFIFGNIRWSRFRKTSKTLGGNPIYEVIVVTFLTASISYFNPYMRKSASSMIKQLFDRCGPEDYMSNLCDYQNKTFSSNKVDDNYHTGVFGDGVHSAFWQLIMALIFKFIFTIFTFGI
;
A
#
# COMPACT_ATOMS: atom_id res chain seq x y z
N MET A 1 0.30 12.29 36.80
CA MET A 1 0.64 13.60 36.19
C MET A 1 1.77 13.48 35.17
N MET A 2 2.94 12.91 35.50
CA MET A 2 4.05 12.74 34.54
C MET A 2 3.70 11.92 33.29
N ALA A 3 2.98 10.79 33.44
CA ALA A 3 2.52 10.00 32.30
C ALA A 3 1.61 10.80 31.35
N PHE A 4 0.70 11.63 31.89
CA PHE A 4 -0.22 12.44 31.10
C PHE A 4 0.51 13.55 30.31
N VAL A 5 1.54 14.15 30.91
CA VAL A 5 2.40 15.14 30.24
C VAL A 5 3.24 14.49 29.13
N GLN A 6 3.79 13.30 29.38
CA GLN A 6 4.61 12.58 28.40
C GLN A 6 3.78 12.05 27.21
N ILE A 7 2.55 11.61 27.49
CA ILE A 7 1.56 11.23 26.47
C ILE A 7 1.15 12.47 25.65
N GLY A 8 0.84 13.59 26.31
CA GLY A 8 0.48 14.85 25.64
C GLY A 8 1.61 15.38 24.73
N PHE A 9 2.86 15.36 25.20
CA PHE A 9 4.01 15.80 24.42
C PHE A 9 4.26 14.91 23.20
N GLY A 10 4.23 13.59 23.36
CA GLY A 10 4.40 12.65 22.25
C GLY A 10 3.28 12.73 21.20
N TRP A 11 2.05 13.06 21.62
CA TRP A 11 0.94 13.30 20.69
C TRP A 11 1.16 14.56 19.83
N ILE A 12 1.61 15.65 20.45
CA ILE A 12 1.90 16.90 19.73
C ILE A 12 3.04 16.70 18.73
N GLU A 13 4.13 16.07 19.14
CA GLU A 13 5.29 15.84 18.27
C GLU A 13 4.93 14.98 17.04
N SER A 14 4.22 13.87 17.25
CA SER A 14 3.79 13.00 16.15
C SER A 14 2.84 13.69 15.19
N THR A 15 1.90 14.49 15.70
CA THR A 15 0.96 15.27 14.88
C THR A 15 1.68 16.34 14.08
N VAL A 16 2.59 17.10 14.69
CA VAL A 16 3.36 18.17 14.03
C VAL A 16 4.31 17.59 12.97
N ALA A 17 4.98 16.47 13.26
CA ALA A 17 5.87 15.79 12.32
C ALA A 17 5.09 15.26 11.10
N GLY A 18 3.91 14.65 11.32
CA GLY A 18 3.02 14.21 10.26
C GLY A 18 2.53 15.36 9.38
N LEU A 19 2.12 16.48 9.99
CA LEU A 19 1.66 17.66 9.27
C LEU A 19 2.78 18.28 8.40
N ARG A 20 3.99 18.41 8.93
CA ARG A 20 5.13 19.00 8.20
C ARG A 20 5.51 18.18 6.96
N THR A 21 5.58 16.86 7.11
CA THR A 21 5.96 15.94 6.02
C THR A 21 4.92 15.91 4.91
N ILE A 22 3.62 15.85 5.26
CA ILE A 22 2.56 15.84 4.24
C ILE A 22 2.41 17.19 3.54
N LEU A 23 2.54 18.31 4.25
CA LEU A 23 2.48 19.64 3.65
C LEU A 23 3.67 19.87 2.70
N CYS A 24 4.86 19.38 3.06
CA CYS A 24 6.02 19.40 2.17
C CYS A 24 5.78 18.56 0.90
N SER A 25 5.26 17.35 1.05
CA SER A 25 4.91 16.50 -0.10
C SER A 25 3.86 17.16 -1.01
N ARG A 26 2.82 17.75 -0.42
CA ARG A 26 1.74 18.41 -1.16
C ARG A 26 2.21 19.67 -1.88
N THR A 27 3.02 20.50 -1.24
CA THR A 27 3.58 21.70 -1.88
C THR A 27 4.52 21.33 -3.02
N LEU A 28 5.38 20.31 -2.83
CA LEU A 28 6.26 19.81 -3.88
C LEU A 28 5.48 19.33 -5.12
N THR A 29 4.44 18.51 -4.91
CA THR A 29 3.60 17.98 -5.99
C THR A 29 2.80 19.05 -6.70
N VAL A 30 2.18 19.99 -5.98
CA VAL A 30 1.38 21.07 -6.58
C VAL A 30 2.24 22.04 -7.38
N VAL A 31 3.41 22.42 -6.85
CA VAL A 31 4.28 23.45 -7.47
C VAL A 31 5.09 22.89 -8.64
N PHE A 32 5.69 21.70 -8.49
CA PHE A 32 6.66 21.20 -9.48
C PHE A 32 6.08 20.19 -10.47
N ALA A 33 5.10 19.37 -10.08
CA ALA A 33 4.58 18.32 -10.95
C ALA A 33 3.13 17.94 -10.58
N PRO A 34 2.11 18.70 -11.03
CA PRO A 34 0.71 18.41 -10.70
C PRO A 34 0.27 17.01 -11.18
N TYR A 35 0.88 16.50 -12.25
CA TYR A 35 0.68 15.13 -12.76
C TYR A 35 1.20 14.02 -11.83
N ALA A 36 1.98 14.35 -10.79
CA ALA A 36 2.45 13.37 -9.82
C ALA A 36 1.39 12.96 -8.80
N CYS A 37 0.30 13.73 -8.67
CA CYS A 37 -0.77 13.49 -7.69
C CYS A 37 -1.42 12.11 -7.85
N GLY A 38 -1.83 11.50 -6.73
CA GLY A 38 -2.55 10.23 -6.71
C GLY A 38 -1.71 8.99 -7.05
N SER A 39 -2.38 7.85 -7.24
CA SER A 39 -1.74 6.55 -7.54
C SER A 39 -1.05 6.57 -8.91
N GLY A 40 -1.81 6.96 -9.94
CA GLY A 40 -1.35 7.06 -11.31
C GLY A 40 -1.66 5.87 -12.22
N ILE A 41 -2.24 4.79 -11.67
CA ILE A 41 -2.71 3.63 -12.43
C ILE A 41 -3.81 4.01 -13.45
N PRO A 42 -4.85 4.80 -13.10
CA PRO A 42 -5.92 5.15 -14.05
C PRO A 42 -5.39 5.85 -15.31
N GLU A 43 -4.44 6.76 -15.14
CA GLU A 43 -3.82 7.49 -16.23
C GLU A 43 -2.92 6.59 -17.10
N ILE A 44 -2.20 5.64 -16.49
CA ILE A 44 -1.44 4.62 -17.22
C ILE A 44 -2.38 3.76 -18.06
N LYS A 45 -3.51 3.34 -17.48
CA LYS A 45 -4.55 2.59 -18.19
C LYS A 45 -5.08 3.38 -19.38
N CYS A 46 -5.32 4.69 -19.23
CA CYS A 46 -5.69 5.55 -20.35
C CYS A 46 -4.58 5.61 -21.43
N ILE A 47 -3.31 5.69 -21.04
CA ILE A 47 -2.18 5.73 -21.97
C ILE A 47 -2.03 4.43 -22.77
N LEU A 48 -2.16 3.29 -22.09
CA LEU A 48 -2.11 1.97 -22.71
C LEU A 48 -3.33 1.73 -23.61
N SER A 49 -4.48 2.30 -23.27
CA SER A 49 -5.71 2.22 -24.09
C SER A 49 -5.66 3.04 -25.38
N GLY A 50 -4.81 4.07 -25.47
CA GLY A 50 -4.81 4.92 -26.67
C GLY A 50 -4.42 6.37 -26.46
N PHE A 51 -4.65 6.91 -25.27
CA PHE A 51 -4.67 8.34 -25.03
C PHE A 51 -3.28 8.88 -24.66
N VAL A 52 -2.80 9.90 -25.36
CA VAL A 52 -1.48 10.47 -25.06
C VAL A 52 -1.61 11.64 -24.08
N ILE A 53 -1.20 11.43 -22.83
CA ILE A 53 -1.11 12.49 -21.82
C ILE A 53 0.34 13.00 -21.75
N ARG A 54 0.57 14.19 -22.33
CA ARG A 54 1.91 14.79 -22.39
C ARG A 54 2.39 15.19 -21.00
N GLY A 55 3.67 14.93 -20.71
CA GLY A 55 4.30 15.30 -19.43
C GLY A 55 4.03 14.33 -18.28
N TYR A 56 3.07 13.41 -18.39
CA TYR A 56 2.70 12.48 -17.33
C TYR A 56 3.83 11.47 -16.99
N LEU A 57 4.42 10.86 -18.03
CA LEU A 57 5.55 9.91 -17.91
C LEU A 57 6.93 10.62 -17.96
N GLY A 58 6.99 11.88 -17.53
CA GLY A 58 8.20 12.70 -17.60
C GLY A 58 9.26 12.38 -16.54
N LYS A 59 10.50 12.83 -16.78
CA LYS A 59 11.58 12.76 -15.78
C LYS A 59 11.28 13.58 -14.52
N TRP A 60 10.62 14.72 -14.68
CA TRP A 60 10.23 15.59 -13.56
C TRP A 60 9.14 14.95 -12.70
N THR A 61 8.14 14.32 -13.31
CA THR A 61 7.10 13.61 -12.56
C THR A 61 7.68 12.42 -11.80
N PHE A 62 8.63 11.68 -12.39
CA PHE A 62 9.37 10.61 -11.71
C PHE A 62 10.08 11.08 -10.43
N ILE A 63 10.87 12.16 -10.50
CA ILE A 63 11.63 12.69 -9.35
C ILE A 63 10.67 13.17 -8.25
N ILE A 64 9.72 14.02 -8.61
CA ILE A 64 8.79 14.62 -7.66
C ILE A 64 7.89 13.56 -7.01
N LYS A 65 7.40 12.58 -7.78
CA LYS A 65 6.58 11.49 -7.25
C LYS A 65 7.38 10.56 -6.33
N SER A 66 8.66 10.31 -6.61
CA SER A 66 9.53 9.51 -5.74
C SER A 66 9.74 10.18 -4.37
N VAL A 67 10.11 11.47 -4.37
CA VAL A 67 10.30 12.24 -3.12
C VAL A 67 8.97 12.41 -2.39
N GLY A 68 7.89 12.74 -3.13
CA GLY A 68 6.56 12.91 -2.57
C GLY A 68 6.03 11.63 -1.91
N LEU A 69 6.30 10.47 -2.51
CA LEU A 69 5.94 9.16 -1.94
C LEU A 69 6.68 8.88 -0.63
N ILE A 70 7.97 9.17 -0.54
CA ILE A 70 8.76 9.00 0.70
C ILE A 70 8.19 9.88 1.81
N LEU A 71 7.96 11.17 1.52
CA LEU A 71 7.40 12.13 2.48
C LEU A 71 5.97 11.76 2.89
N SER A 72 5.17 11.28 1.95
CA SER A 72 3.79 10.83 2.19
C SER A 72 3.76 9.58 3.05
N SER A 73 4.62 8.59 2.79
CA SER A 73 4.75 7.40 3.63
C SER A 73 5.29 7.72 5.03
N ALA A 74 6.17 8.72 5.16
CA ALA A 74 6.69 9.18 6.44
C ALA A 74 5.65 9.93 7.30
N SER A 75 4.59 10.48 6.68
CA SER A 75 3.56 11.24 7.39
C SER A 75 2.65 10.40 8.30
N GLY A 76 2.69 9.07 8.17
CA GLY A 76 1.86 8.15 8.95
C GLY A 76 0.38 8.10 8.50
N LEU A 77 0.02 8.79 7.41
CA LEU A 77 -1.28 8.63 6.78
C LEU A 77 -1.45 7.22 6.21
N SER A 78 -2.69 6.76 6.13
CA SER A 78 -3.02 5.44 5.59
C SER A 78 -2.98 5.44 4.05
N LEU A 79 -1.78 5.64 3.50
CA LEU A 79 -1.49 5.72 2.08
C LEU A 79 -0.69 4.49 1.61
N GLY A 80 -0.92 4.06 0.37
CA GLY A 80 -0.25 2.91 -0.23
C GLY A 80 0.87 3.33 -1.19
N LYS A 81 2.04 2.69 -1.08
CA LYS A 81 3.17 2.91 -2.00
C LYS A 81 3.07 2.12 -3.31
N GLU A 82 2.26 1.07 -3.34
CA GLU A 82 2.28 0.09 -4.43
C GLU A 82 1.76 0.65 -5.75
N GLY A 83 0.71 1.47 -5.73
CA GLY A 83 0.18 2.12 -6.93
C GLY A 83 1.18 3.08 -7.59
N PRO A 84 1.75 4.04 -6.83
CA PRO A 84 2.81 4.91 -7.32
C PRO A 84 4.04 4.18 -7.90
N MET A 85 4.41 3.01 -7.36
CA MET A 85 5.53 2.21 -7.90
C MET A 85 5.29 1.74 -9.33
N VAL A 86 4.05 1.40 -9.69
CA VAL A 86 3.68 1.08 -11.08
C VAL A 86 3.94 2.29 -12.00
N HIS A 87 3.54 3.48 -11.56
CA HIS A 87 3.76 4.71 -12.33
C HIS A 87 5.23 5.07 -12.47
N LEU A 88 6.01 4.94 -11.40
CA LEU A 88 7.45 5.16 -11.44
C LEU A 88 8.13 4.18 -12.42
N GLY A 89 7.71 2.90 -12.42
CA GLY A 89 8.14 1.91 -13.40
C GLY A 89 7.86 2.36 -14.84
N CYS A 90 6.63 2.78 -15.14
CA CYS A 90 6.27 3.30 -16.46
C CYS A 90 7.04 4.57 -16.86
N CYS A 91 7.34 5.47 -15.90
CA CYS A 91 8.17 6.64 -16.17
C CYS A 91 9.59 6.25 -16.58
N ILE A 92 10.20 5.28 -15.89
CA ILE A 92 11.50 4.73 -16.24
C ILE A 92 11.42 4.11 -17.65
N GLY A 93 10.43 3.24 -17.89
CA GLY A 93 10.22 2.63 -19.21
C GLY A 93 10.09 3.66 -20.34
N ASN A 94 9.36 4.76 -20.10
CA ASN A 94 9.21 5.85 -21.05
C ASN A 94 10.55 6.56 -21.30
N ILE A 95 11.31 6.91 -20.26
CA ILE A 95 12.62 7.57 -20.38
C ILE A 95 13.59 6.70 -21.18
N PHE A 96 13.65 5.40 -20.88
CA PHE A 96 14.51 4.45 -21.59
C PHE A 96 14.04 4.20 -23.04
N SER A 97 12.74 4.29 -23.33
CA SER A 97 12.23 4.14 -24.70
C SER A 97 12.77 5.21 -25.66
N TYR A 98 13.09 6.41 -25.16
CA TYR A 98 13.66 7.50 -25.97
C TYR A 98 15.13 7.28 -26.34
N LEU A 99 15.87 6.46 -25.58
CA LEU A 99 17.25 6.10 -25.91
C LEU A 99 17.34 5.22 -27.17
N PHE A 100 16.24 4.56 -27.54
CA PHE A 100 16.18 3.65 -28.67
C PHE A 100 15.12 4.12 -29.68
N PRO A 101 15.53 4.69 -30.84
CA PRO A 101 14.60 5.25 -31.83
C PRO A 101 13.52 4.27 -32.30
N LYS A 102 13.84 2.97 -32.38
CA LYS A 102 12.91 1.88 -32.74
C LYS A 102 11.66 1.83 -31.84
N TYR A 103 11.80 2.19 -30.57
CA TYR A 103 10.74 2.17 -29.58
C TYR A 103 10.18 3.57 -29.30
N GLY A 104 11.05 4.59 -29.27
CA GLY A 104 10.62 5.98 -29.03
C GLY A 104 9.78 6.58 -30.16
N MET A 105 9.98 6.17 -31.41
CA MET A 105 9.24 6.68 -32.58
C MET A 105 7.96 5.89 -32.89
N ASN A 106 7.74 4.75 -32.24
CA ASN A 106 6.58 3.89 -32.49
C ASN A 106 5.76 3.72 -31.21
N GLU A 107 4.64 4.44 -31.13
CA GLU A 107 3.74 4.44 -29.97
C GLU A 107 3.18 3.05 -29.63
N ALA A 108 2.96 2.17 -30.62
CA ALA A 108 2.50 0.81 -30.35
C ALA A 108 3.56 -0.01 -29.59
N LYS A 109 4.81 0.04 -30.05
CA LYS A 109 5.94 -0.64 -29.39
C LYS A 109 6.29 0.01 -28.05
N LYS A 110 6.09 1.32 -27.94
CA LYS A 110 6.24 2.03 -26.68
C LYS A 110 5.24 1.54 -25.63
N ARG A 111 3.98 1.31 -26.00
CA ARG A 111 2.97 0.71 -25.11
C ARG A 111 3.34 -0.71 -24.66
N GLU A 112 3.98 -1.50 -25.51
CA GLU A 112 4.54 -2.82 -25.10
C GLU A 112 5.59 -2.64 -23.98
N ILE A 113 6.50 -1.66 -24.10
CA ILE A 113 7.48 -1.36 -23.06
C ILE A 113 6.78 -0.87 -21.79
N LEU A 114 5.82 0.05 -21.90
CA LEU A 114 5.10 0.58 -20.74
C LEU A 114 4.34 -0.52 -19.98
N SER A 115 3.78 -1.50 -20.69
CA SER A 115 3.16 -2.68 -20.07
C SER A 115 4.18 -3.54 -19.33
N ALA A 116 5.34 -3.80 -19.95
CA ALA A 116 6.43 -4.54 -19.30
C ALA A 116 6.97 -3.79 -18.06
N SER A 117 7.07 -2.47 -18.13
CA SER A 117 7.51 -1.63 -17.02
C SER A 117 6.46 -1.55 -15.90
N ALA A 118 5.17 -1.56 -16.22
CA ALA A 118 4.10 -1.66 -15.23
C ALA A 118 4.20 -2.99 -14.46
N ALA A 119 4.36 -4.11 -15.18
CA ALA A 119 4.55 -5.44 -14.58
C ALA A 119 5.79 -5.48 -13.66
N ALA A 120 6.90 -4.89 -14.10
CA ALA A 120 8.11 -4.77 -13.27
C ALA A 120 7.89 -3.91 -12.02
N GLY A 121 7.17 -2.78 -12.13
CA GLY A 121 6.82 -1.93 -10.99
C GLY A 121 5.98 -2.66 -9.93
N VAL A 122 5.00 -3.45 -10.36
CA VAL A 122 4.19 -4.30 -9.47
C VAL A 122 5.05 -5.42 -8.87
N SER A 123 5.94 -6.03 -9.66
CA SER A 123 6.86 -7.05 -9.16
C SER A 123 7.78 -6.51 -8.07
N VAL A 124 8.27 -5.28 -8.19
CA VAL A 124 9.10 -4.63 -7.16
C VAL A 124 8.27 -4.21 -5.94
N ALA A 125 7.03 -3.77 -6.16
CA ALA A 125 6.10 -3.41 -5.10
C ALA A 125 5.78 -4.59 -4.17
N PHE A 126 5.46 -5.75 -4.75
CA PHE A 126 4.96 -6.92 -4.01
C PHE A 126 5.96 -8.07 -3.88
N GLY A 127 7.07 -8.07 -4.61
CA GLY A 127 8.01 -9.19 -4.66
C GLY A 127 7.48 -10.41 -5.42
N ALA A 128 6.47 -10.23 -6.29
CA ALA A 128 5.76 -11.30 -6.99
C ALA A 128 5.76 -11.07 -8.52
N PRO A 129 6.72 -11.67 -9.27
CA PRO A 129 6.89 -11.38 -10.70
C PRO A 129 5.72 -11.88 -11.57
N ILE A 130 5.19 -13.08 -11.29
CA ILE A 130 4.02 -13.61 -12.01
C ILE A 130 2.78 -12.74 -11.75
N GLY A 131 2.55 -12.38 -10.48
CA GLY A 131 1.45 -11.49 -10.09
C GLY A 131 1.54 -10.12 -10.76
N GLY A 132 2.75 -9.57 -10.92
CA GLY A 132 2.96 -8.30 -11.64
C GLY A 132 2.59 -8.37 -13.12
N VAL A 133 2.93 -9.47 -13.80
CA VAL A 133 2.55 -9.67 -15.21
C VAL A 133 1.03 -9.86 -15.36
N LEU A 134 0.41 -10.65 -14.48
CA LEU A 134 -1.04 -10.84 -14.48
C LEU A 134 -1.77 -9.52 -14.21
N PHE A 135 -1.31 -8.73 -13.24
CA PHE A 135 -1.86 -7.41 -12.99
C PHE A 135 -1.75 -6.49 -14.23
N SER A 136 -0.61 -6.49 -14.92
CA SER A 136 -0.47 -5.70 -16.15
C SER A 136 -1.37 -6.18 -17.28
N LEU A 137 -1.69 -7.48 -17.32
CA LEU A 137 -2.59 -8.06 -18.31
C LEU A 137 -4.05 -7.72 -18.00
N GLU A 138 -4.45 -7.86 -16.74
CA GLU A 138 -5.84 -7.68 -16.30
C GLU A 138 -6.24 -6.21 -16.19
N GLU A 139 -5.38 -5.37 -15.60
CA GLU A 139 -5.75 -4.00 -15.23
C GLU A 139 -5.16 -2.93 -16.16
N ALA A 140 -3.95 -3.14 -16.69
CA ALA A 140 -3.22 -2.10 -17.41
C ALA A 140 -3.49 -2.10 -18.93
N SER A 141 -3.56 -3.26 -19.57
CA SER A 141 -3.57 -3.37 -21.04
C SER A 141 -4.74 -4.20 -21.58
N TYR A 142 -5.56 -3.61 -22.46
CA TYR A 142 -6.64 -4.32 -23.15
C TYR A 142 -6.13 -5.39 -24.14
N TYR A 143 -5.00 -5.11 -24.80
CA TYR A 143 -4.39 -6.01 -25.76
C TYR A 143 -2.96 -6.33 -25.34
N PHE A 144 -2.67 -7.60 -25.10
CA PHE A 144 -1.39 -8.05 -24.58
C PHE A 144 -0.84 -9.23 -25.41
N PRO A 145 -0.02 -8.96 -26.46
CA PRO A 145 0.45 -10.02 -27.33
C PRO A 145 1.43 -10.95 -26.58
N LEU A 146 1.40 -12.24 -26.91
CA LEU A 146 2.20 -13.28 -26.23
C LEU A 146 3.71 -12.96 -26.19
N LYS A 147 4.25 -12.33 -27.25
CA LYS A 147 5.65 -11.89 -27.29
C LYS A 147 5.95 -10.84 -26.21
N THR A 148 5.02 -9.92 -25.95
CA THR A 148 5.15 -8.90 -24.91
C THR A 148 4.95 -9.50 -23.53
N MET A 149 4.08 -10.50 -23.38
CA MET A 149 3.93 -11.26 -22.13
C MET A 149 5.25 -11.88 -21.68
N TRP A 150 5.92 -12.63 -22.55
CA TRP A 150 7.21 -13.25 -22.22
C TRP A 150 8.29 -12.21 -21.87
N ARG A 151 8.36 -11.10 -22.61
CA ARG A 151 9.29 -10.00 -22.28
C ARG A 151 8.97 -9.33 -20.95
N SER A 152 7.70 -9.14 -20.65
CA SER A 152 7.24 -8.55 -19.38
C SER A 152 7.54 -9.48 -18.20
N PHE A 153 7.36 -10.78 -18.38
CA PHE A 153 7.74 -11.78 -17.40
C PHE A 153 9.24 -11.78 -17.12
N PHE A 154 10.07 -11.76 -18.17
CA PHE A 154 11.51 -11.64 -18.00
C PHE A 154 11.90 -10.35 -17.26
N CYS A 155 11.31 -9.22 -17.63
CA CYS A 155 11.55 -7.92 -16.97
C CYS A 155 11.15 -7.96 -15.49
N ALA A 156 9.98 -8.49 -15.16
CA ALA A 156 9.50 -8.65 -13.79
C ALA A 156 10.38 -9.61 -12.97
N LEU A 157 10.80 -10.73 -13.55
CA LEU A 157 11.71 -11.69 -12.92
C LEU A 157 13.04 -11.01 -12.53
N ILE A 158 13.67 -10.29 -13.46
CA ILE A 158 14.92 -9.57 -13.20
C ILE A 158 14.71 -8.51 -12.11
N ALA A 159 13.60 -7.78 -12.15
CA ALA A 159 13.28 -6.79 -11.12
C ALA A 159 13.12 -7.43 -9.73
N GLY A 160 12.47 -8.60 -9.64
CA GLY A 160 12.35 -9.38 -8.40
C GLY A 160 13.68 -9.95 -7.91
N ILE A 161 14.54 -10.42 -8.81
CA ILE A 161 15.90 -10.90 -8.46
C ILE A 161 16.74 -9.74 -7.90
N ILE A 162 16.70 -8.57 -8.55
CA ILE A 162 17.42 -7.38 -8.07
C ILE A 162 16.90 -6.97 -6.69
N LEU A 163 15.57 -6.96 -6.48
CA LEU A 163 14.98 -6.68 -5.17
C LEU A 163 15.50 -7.63 -4.09
N ARG A 164 15.63 -8.92 -4.40
CA ARG A 164 16.22 -9.93 -3.50
C ARG A 164 17.68 -9.65 -3.19
N ILE A 165 18.48 -9.31 -4.21
CA ILE A 165 19.91 -9.04 -4.05
C ILE A 165 20.14 -7.79 -3.19
N VAL A 166 19.34 -6.74 -3.40
CA VAL A 166 19.45 -5.49 -2.62
C VAL A 166 19.02 -5.71 -1.17
N ASN A 167 18.12 -6.67 -0.92
CA ASN A 167 17.59 -7.01 0.41
C ASN A 167 17.24 -5.76 1.27
N PRO A 168 16.28 -4.93 0.82
CA PRO A 168 15.95 -3.68 1.52
C PRO A 168 15.38 -3.89 2.94
N PHE A 169 14.91 -5.09 3.25
CA PHE A 169 14.31 -5.41 4.55
C PHE A 169 15.28 -6.10 5.52
N GLY A 170 16.48 -6.46 5.08
CA GLY A 170 17.43 -7.22 5.88
C GLY A 170 16.97 -8.64 6.24
N SER A 171 15.83 -9.09 5.70
CA SER A 171 15.37 -10.47 5.77
C SER A 171 15.61 -11.09 4.41
N ASP A 172 16.24 -12.25 4.30
CA ASP A 172 16.57 -12.95 3.04
C ASP A 172 15.35 -13.36 2.16
N GLN A 173 14.17 -12.84 2.49
CA GLN A 173 12.89 -13.02 1.84
C GLN A 173 12.64 -11.94 0.78
N THR A 174 12.02 -12.35 -0.33
CA THR A 174 11.77 -11.51 -1.51
C THR A 174 10.54 -10.61 -1.38
N SER A 175 9.64 -10.91 -0.44
CA SER A 175 8.41 -10.17 -0.20
C SER A 175 8.29 -9.81 1.28
N LEU A 176 7.68 -8.66 1.56
CA LEU A 176 7.45 -8.18 2.93
C LEU A 176 6.50 -9.08 3.73
N PHE A 177 5.71 -9.91 3.03
CA PHE A 177 4.66 -10.76 3.56
C PHE A 177 4.93 -12.24 3.22
N HIS A 178 6.12 -12.75 3.56
CA HIS A 178 6.38 -14.17 3.39
C HIS A 178 5.66 -14.96 4.49
N VAL A 179 4.79 -15.86 4.07
CA VAL A 179 3.98 -16.69 4.96
C VAL A 179 4.23 -18.15 4.59
N ASP A 180 4.78 -18.92 5.51
CA ASP A 180 4.99 -20.35 5.35
C ASP A 180 4.05 -21.08 6.32
N TYR A 181 2.83 -21.38 5.86
CA TYR A 181 1.87 -22.22 6.58
C TYR A 181 1.58 -23.48 5.77
N MET A 182 1.87 -24.63 6.34
CA MET A 182 1.52 -25.94 5.78
C MET A 182 0.29 -26.48 6.50
N MET A 183 -0.86 -25.79 6.41
CA MET A 183 -2.12 -26.26 6.99
C MET A 183 -2.97 -26.97 5.94
N LYS A 184 -3.45 -28.17 6.29
CA LYS A 184 -4.40 -28.92 5.47
C LYS A 184 -5.81 -28.43 5.81
N TRP A 185 -6.48 -27.82 4.83
CA TRP A 185 -7.83 -27.31 4.96
C TRP A 185 -8.85 -28.41 4.72
N THR A 186 -10.01 -28.30 5.37
CA THR A 186 -11.15 -29.22 5.18
C THR A 186 -12.23 -28.57 4.31
N PHE A 187 -13.06 -29.37 3.63
CA PHE A 187 -14.14 -28.83 2.79
C PHE A 187 -15.14 -27.95 3.54
N VAL A 188 -15.33 -28.20 4.85
CA VAL A 188 -16.24 -27.41 5.70
C VAL A 188 -15.73 -25.98 5.88
N GLU A 189 -14.41 -25.77 5.89
CA GLU A 189 -13.78 -24.44 6.00
C GLU A 189 -13.97 -23.57 4.74
N LEU A 190 -14.37 -24.17 3.61
CA LEU A 190 -14.67 -23.40 2.39
C LEU A 190 -15.90 -22.49 2.58
N ILE A 191 -16.85 -22.87 3.44
CA ILE A 191 -18.05 -22.07 3.74
C ILE A 191 -17.68 -20.74 4.39
N PRO A 192 -16.92 -20.69 5.51
CA PRO A 192 -16.47 -19.42 6.07
C PRO A 192 -15.54 -18.64 5.13
N PHE A 193 -14.72 -19.29 4.30
CA PHE A 193 -13.93 -18.59 3.27
C PHE A 193 -14.80 -17.89 2.22
N ALA A 194 -15.87 -18.55 1.75
CA ALA A 194 -16.85 -17.92 0.86
C ALA A 194 -17.56 -16.75 1.55
N GLY A 195 -17.90 -16.91 2.83
CA GLY A 195 -18.46 -15.83 3.67
C GLY A 195 -17.51 -14.61 3.74
N LEU A 196 -16.23 -14.82 4.01
CA LEU A 196 -15.21 -13.76 4.02
C LEU A 196 -15.11 -13.06 2.66
N GLY A 197 -15.18 -13.81 1.55
CA GLY A 197 -15.22 -13.24 0.20
C GLY A 197 -16.43 -12.34 -0.02
N LEU A 198 -17.62 -12.78 0.41
CA LEU A 198 -18.85 -11.97 0.33
C LEU A 198 -18.74 -10.69 1.17
N PHE A 199 -18.30 -10.79 2.42
CA PHE A 199 -18.09 -9.62 3.29
C PHE A 199 -17.05 -8.66 2.71
N GLY A 200 -15.94 -9.17 2.18
CA GLY A 200 -14.91 -8.37 1.51
C GLY A 200 -15.46 -7.63 0.29
N GLY A 201 -16.29 -8.29 -0.53
CA GLY A 201 -16.97 -7.66 -1.67
C GLY A 201 -17.94 -6.55 -1.28
N ILE A 202 -18.74 -6.76 -0.23
CA ILE A 202 -19.68 -5.75 0.30
C ILE A 202 -18.90 -4.54 0.83
N LEU A 203 -17.89 -4.75 1.67
CA LEU A 203 -17.06 -3.67 2.22
C LEU A 203 -16.30 -2.92 1.11
N GLY A 204 -15.79 -3.62 0.10
CA GLY A 204 -15.15 -3.02 -1.06
C GLY A 204 -16.11 -2.15 -1.87
N SER A 205 -17.33 -2.63 -2.12
CA SER A 205 -18.37 -1.84 -2.80
C SER A 205 -18.75 -0.58 -2.01
N MET A 206 -18.92 -0.70 -0.69
CA MET A 206 -19.17 0.44 0.20
C MET A 206 -18.03 1.45 0.17
N PHE A 207 -16.77 0.98 0.16
CA PHE A 207 -15.59 1.83 0.07
C PHE A 207 -15.59 2.63 -1.25
N ILE A 208 -15.81 1.96 -2.38
CA ILE A 208 -15.86 2.60 -3.70
C ILE A 208 -16.97 3.65 -3.74
N PHE A 209 -18.17 3.31 -3.26
CA PHE A 209 -19.29 4.24 -3.21
C PHE A 209 -18.99 5.48 -2.35
N GLY A 210 -18.45 5.27 -1.14
CA GLY A 210 -18.07 6.35 -0.23
C GLY A 210 -16.99 7.26 -0.83
N ASN A 211 -15.98 6.68 -1.47
CA ASN A 211 -14.89 7.40 -2.13
C ASN A 211 -15.39 8.24 -3.31
N ILE A 212 -16.24 7.66 -4.17
CA ILE A 212 -16.86 8.39 -5.29
C ILE A 212 -17.72 9.55 -4.77
N ARG A 213 -18.52 9.31 -3.72
CA ARG A 213 -19.38 10.35 -3.10
C ARG A 213 -18.54 11.50 -2.52
N TRP A 214 -17.45 11.19 -1.82
CA TRP A 214 -16.53 12.18 -1.27
C TRP A 214 -15.81 12.96 -2.38
N SER A 215 -15.31 12.25 -3.40
CA SER A 215 -14.65 12.87 -4.56
C SER A 215 -15.57 13.84 -5.32
N ARG A 216 -16.87 13.49 -5.48
CA ARG A 216 -17.87 14.41 -6.03
C ARG A 216 -18.10 15.61 -5.11
N PHE A 217 -18.21 15.39 -3.80
CA PHE A 217 -18.40 16.46 -2.82
C PHE A 217 -17.25 17.48 -2.86
N ARG A 218 -15.99 17.02 -2.96
CA ARG A 218 -14.82 17.91 -3.13
C ARG A 218 -14.91 18.81 -4.36
N LYS A 219 -15.41 18.29 -5.48
CA LYS A 219 -15.58 19.07 -6.72
C LYS A 219 -16.72 20.09 -6.63
N THR A 220 -17.72 19.83 -5.79
CA THR A 220 -18.93 20.68 -5.71
C THR A 220 -18.82 21.73 -4.60
N SER A 221 -18.06 21.44 -3.54
CA SER A 221 -17.89 22.33 -2.40
C SER A 221 -16.86 23.43 -2.68
N LYS A 222 -17.25 24.69 -2.52
CA LYS A 222 -16.36 25.85 -2.71
C LYS A 222 -15.26 25.93 -1.65
N THR A 223 -15.52 25.46 -0.43
CA THR A 223 -14.54 25.52 0.68
C THR A 223 -13.44 24.48 0.54
N LEU A 224 -13.78 23.23 0.18
CA LEU A 224 -12.78 22.18 -0.05
C LEU A 224 -12.07 22.34 -1.41
N GLY A 225 -12.79 22.78 -2.44
CA GLY A 225 -12.21 23.00 -3.77
C GLY A 225 -11.26 24.21 -3.84
N GLY A 226 -11.47 25.23 -3.00
CA GLY A 226 -10.64 26.44 -2.98
C GLY A 226 -9.27 26.25 -2.34
N ASN A 227 -9.21 25.55 -1.20
CA ASN A 227 -7.97 25.36 -0.43
C ASN A 227 -7.76 23.88 -0.07
N PRO A 228 -7.17 23.06 -0.97
CA PRO A 228 -6.95 21.65 -0.71
C PRO A 228 -5.98 21.37 0.45
N ILE A 229 -5.15 22.36 0.81
CA ILE A 229 -4.27 22.30 1.99
C ILE A 229 -5.08 22.18 3.29
N TYR A 230 -6.24 22.82 3.37
CA TYR A 230 -7.10 22.76 4.55
C TYR A 230 -7.63 21.33 4.79
N GLU A 231 -8.02 20.64 3.73
CA GLU A 231 -8.46 19.23 3.80
C GLU A 231 -7.34 18.34 4.35
N VAL A 232 -6.10 18.49 3.85
CA VAL A 232 -4.93 17.75 4.33
C VAL A 232 -4.75 17.96 5.83
N ILE A 233 -4.76 19.22 6.29
CA ILE A 233 -4.54 19.56 7.71
C ILE A 233 -5.61 18.92 8.59
N VAL A 234 -6.88 19.03 8.22
CA VAL A 234 -8.00 18.48 9.00
C VAL A 234 -7.93 16.96 9.04
N VAL A 235 -7.71 16.30 7.90
CA VAL A 235 -7.64 14.83 7.83
C VAL A 235 -6.44 14.29 8.60
N THR A 236 -5.26 14.93 8.48
CA THR A 236 -4.07 14.53 9.24
C THR A 236 -4.28 14.74 10.75
N PHE A 237 -4.87 15.87 11.15
CA PHE A 237 -5.15 16.13 12.57
C PHE A 237 -6.12 15.11 13.18
N LEU A 238 -7.24 14.80 12.49
CA LEU A 238 -8.21 13.80 12.95
C LEU A 238 -7.60 12.40 12.97
N THR A 239 -6.84 12.04 11.94
CA THR A 239 -6.17 10.75 11.84
C THR A 239 -5.16 10.59 12.98
N ALA A 240 -4.34 11.61 13.26
CA ALA A 240 -3.36 11.57 14.34
C ALA A 240 -4.03 11.50 15.72
N SER A 241 -5.10 12.28 15.93
CA SER A 241 -5.88 12.29 17.19
C SER A 241 -6.41 10.90 17.53
N ILE A 242 -7.02 10.20 16.56
CA ILE A 242 -7.63 8.90 16.79
C ILE A 242 -6.57 7.77 16.79
N SER A 243 -5.59 7.84 15.88
CA SER A 243 -4.55 6.80 15.76
C SER A 243 -3.60 6.76 16.96
N TYR A 244 -3.44 7.87 17.67
CA TYR A 244 -2.57 7.93 18.83
C TYR A 244 -3.08 7.07 20.01
N PHE A 245 -4.41 6.97 20.18
CA PHE A 245 -5.00 6.17 21.24
C PHE A 245 -5.00 4.67 20.95
N ASN A 246 -4.94 4.25 19.68
CA ASN A 246 -4.96 2.84 19.30
C ASN A 246 -3.57 2.38 18.80
N PRO A 247 -2.88 1.46 19.52
CA PRO A 247 -1.53 1.03 19.16
C PRO A 247 -1.43 0.37 17.78
N TYR A 248 -2.48 -0.31 17.30
CA TYR A 248 -2.50 -0.94 15.97
C TYR A 248 -2.72 0.07 14.85
N MET A 249 -3.39 1.19 15.14
CA MET A 249 -3.56 2.27 14.16
C MET A 249 -2.27 3.07 13.98
N ARG A 250 -1.47 3.20 15.04
CA ARG A 250 -0.18 3.89 15.01
C ARG A 250 0.86 3.20 14.11
N LYS A 251 0.75 1.88 13.91
CA LYS A 251 1.65 1.13 13.02
C LYS A 251 1.27 1.34 11.55
N SER A 252 2.29 1.37 10.68
CA SER A 252 2.07 1.38 9.23
C SER A 252 1.25 0.16 8.80
N ALA A 253 0.40 0.32 7.79
CA ALA A 253 -0.49 -0.77 7.35
C ALA A 253 0.29 -2.04 6.99
N SER A 254 1.44 -1.91 6.33
CA SER A 254 2.29 -3.05 5.98
C SER A 254 2.91 -3.72 7.21
N SER A 255 3.37 -2.96 8.21
CA SER A 255 3.90 -3.54 9.45
C SER A 255 2.81 -4.22 10.27
N MET A 256 1.61 -3.64 10.31
CA MET A 256 0.45 -4.21 11.00
C MET A 256 0.00 -5.54 10.36
N ILE A 257 -0.08 -5.59 9.02
CA ILE A 257 -0.42 -6.81 8.30
C ILE A 257 0.67 -7.87 8.51
N LYS A 258 1.95 -7.49 8.45
CA LYS A 258 3.06 -8.41 8.73
C LYS A 258 2.93 -9.02 10.12
N GLN A 259 2.69 -8.20 11.14
CA GLN A 259 2.50 -8.68 12.51
C GLN A 259 1.30 -9.64 12.67
N LEU A 260 0.25 -9.49 11.85
CA LEU A 260 -0.90 -10.41 11.88
C LEU A 260 -0.59 -11.78 11.25
N PHE A 261 0.40 -11.85 10.36
CA PHE A 261 0.87 -13.07 9.72
C PHE A 261 2.13 -13.68 10.36
N ASP A 262 2.80 -12.94 11.25
CA ASP A 262 3.98 -13.44 11.96
C ASP A 262 3.58 -14.53 12.98
N ARG A 263 4.41 -15.56 13.12
CA ARG A 263 4.24 -16.59 14.15
C ARG A 263 4.70 -16.02 15.50
N CYS A 264 3.95 -16.27 16.56
CA CYS A 264 4.39 -15.90 17.90
C CYS A 264 5.70 -16.61 18.26
N GLY A 265 6.80 -15.85 18.39
CA GLY A 265 8.10 -16.36 18.85
C GLY A 265 8.37 -16.10 20.35
N PRO A 266 9.50 -16.58 20.87
CA PRO A 266 9.94 -16.31 22.24
C PRO A 266 10.41 -14.87 22.49
N GLU A 267 10.51 -14.02 21.46
CA GLU A 267 10.80 -12.59 21.61
C GLU A 267 9.54 -11.71 21.46
N ASP A 268 8.41 -12.28 21.00
CA ASP A 268 7.17 -11.55 20.69
C ASP A 268 6.16 -11.52 21.86
N TYR A 269 6.58 -11.93 23.06
CA TYR A 269 5.74 -11.98 24.27
C TYR A 269 5.17 -10.62 24.70
N MET A 270 5.68 -9.51 24.15
CA MET A 270 5.17 -8.17 24.41
C MET A 270 4.01 -7.75 23.50
N SER A 271 3.57 -8.61 22.58
CA SER A 271 2.38 -8.35 21.76
C SER A 271 1.15 -9.03 22.36
N ASN A 272 0.10 -8.24 22.65
CA ASN A 272 -1.17 -8.73 23.19
C ASN A 272 -1.85 -9.81 22.31
N LEU A 273 -1.42 -9.96 21.04
CA LEU A 273 -1.90 -11.01 20.12
C LEU A 273 -1.40 -12.41 20.49
N CYS A 274 -0.26 -12.50 21.18
CA CYS A 274 0.40 -13.77 21.49
C CYS A 274 0.13 -14.26 22.92
N ASP A 275 -0.90 -13.74 23.60
CA ASP A 275 -1.26 -14.08 24.97
C ASP A 275 -2.18 -15.31 25.06
N TYR A 276 -1.59 -16.50 24.97
CA TYR A 276 -2.26 -17.80 25.09
C TYR A 276 -1.89 -18.49 26.40
N GLN A 277 -2.86 -19.10 27.08
CA GLN A 277 -2.62 -19.90 28.30
C GLN A 277 -2.18 -21.34 27.95
N ASN A 278 -1.35 -21.96 28.82
CA ASN A 278 -0.73 -23.29 28.67
C ASN A 278 0.24 -23.46 27.49
N LYS A 279 1.39 -22.78 27.53
CA LYS A 279 2.45 -22.93 26.52
C LYS A 279 3.55 -23.90 26.99
N THR A 280 3.81 -24.95 26.23
CA THR A 280 5.10 -25.66 26.26
C THR A 280 5.99 -25.06 25.18
N PHE A 281 7.17 -24.55 25.56
CA PHE A 281 8.14 -24.00 24.62
C PHE A 281 9.24 -25.03 24.37
N SER A 282 9.39 -25.45 23.11
CA SER A 282 10.57 -26.18 22.68
C SER A 282 11.53 -25.22 21.99
N SER A 283 12.59 -24.86 22.73
CA SER A 283 13.81 -24.07 22.44
C SER A 283 13.83 -22.96 21.37
N ASN A 284 13.13 -23.05 20.24
CA ASN A 284 13.12 -22.02 19.18
C ASN A 284 11.79 -21.91 18.39
N LYS A 285 10.75 -22.70 18.71
CA LYS A 285 9.45 -22.64 18.04
C LYS A 285 8.32 -22.87 19.04
N VAL A 286 7.22 -22.14 18.89
CA VAL A 286 5.96 -22.52 19.53
C VAL A 286 5.49 -23.80 18.84
N ASP A 287 5.16 -24.84 19.62
CA ASP A 287 4.59 -26.09 19.11
C ASP A 287 3.39 -25.76 18.19
N ASP A 288 3.23 -26.48 17.07
CA ASP A 288 2.14 -26.27 16.09
C ASP A 288 0.72 -26.45 16.69
N ASN A 289 0.62 -26.77 17.98
CA ASN A 289 -0.60 -26.93 18.78
C ASN A 289 -1.13 -25.61 19.38
N TYR A 290 -0.63 -24.43 19.00
CA TYR A 290 -1.12 -23.14 19.52
C TYR A 290 -2.62 -22.88 19.25
N HIS A 291 -3.24 -23.60 18.31
CA HIS A 291 -4.67 -23.52 18.00
C HIS A 291 -5.60 -24.08 19.10
N THR A 292 -5.07 -24.80 20.10
CA THR A 292 -5.86 -25.43 21.16
C THR A 292 -5.71 -24.73 22.52
N GLY A 293 -4.89 -23.68 22.60
CA GLY A 293 -4.72 -22.88 23.82
C GLY A 293 -5.94 -22.01 24.12
N VAL A 294 -6.30 -21.89 25.40
CA VAL A 294 -7.36 -20.97 25.84
C VAL A 294 -6.87 -19.53 25.65
N PHE A 295 -7.71 -18.68 25.06
CA PHE A 295 -7.41 -17.27 24.85
C PHE A 295 -7.25 -16.53 26.18
N GLY A 296 -6.15 -15.80 26.36
CA GLY A 296 -5.97 -14.89 27.50
C GLY A 296 -6.75 -13.58 27.33
N ASP A 297 -6.88 -12.83 28.42
CA ASP A 297 -7.55 -11.50 28.42
C ASP A 297 -6.84 -10.51 27.48
N GLY A 298 -5.53 -10.66 27.28
CA GLY A 298 -4.75 -9.86 26.34
C GLY A 298 -5.25 -10.00 24.90
N VAL A 299 -5.58 -11.22 24.47
CA VAL A 299 -6.07 -11.51 23.11
C VAL A 299 -7.45 -10.90 22.90
N HIS A 300 -8.36 -10.99 23.88
CA HIS A 300 -9.68 -10.35 23.80
C HIS A 300 -9.57 -8.83 23.64
N SER A 301 -8.67 -8.19 24.40
CA SER A 301 -8.41 -6.76 24.26
C SER A 301 -7.84 -6.40 22.88
N ALA A 302 -6.95 -7.24 22.34
CA ALA A 302 -6.34 -7.06 21.03
C ALA A 302 -7.39 -7.17 19.91
N PHE A 303 -8.29 -8.15 19.97
CA PHE A 303 -9.39 -8.30 19.02
C PHE A 303 -10.27 -7.06 18.96
N TRP A 304 -10.66 -6.51 20.11
CA TRP A 304 -11.47 -5.29 20.16
C TRP A 304 -10.73 -4.09 19.55
N GLN A 305 -9.45 -3.93 19.86
CA GLN A 305 -8.63 -2.86 19.31
C GLN A 305 -8.40 -3.01 17.79
N LEU A 306 -8.30 -4.25 17.28
CA LEU A 306 -8.19 -4.54 15.85
C LEU A 306 -9.50 -4.24 15.09
N ILE A 307 -10.66 -4.58 15.67
CA ILE A 307 -11.97 -4.25 15.09
C ILE A 307 -12.13 -2.73 15.00
N MET A 308 -11.79 -2.00 16.07
CA MET A 308 -11.80 -0.54 16.04
C MET A 308 -10.82 0.02 15.02
N ALA A 309 -9.60 -0.54 14.94
CA ALA A 309 -8.62 -0.14 13.94
C ALA A 309 -9.12 -0.36 12.52
N LEU A 310 -9.81 -1.48 12.24
CA LEU A 310 -10.40 -1.77 10.95
C LEU A 310 -11.46 -0.72 10.56
N ILE A 311 -12.39 -0.42 11.47
CA ILE A 311 -13.46 0.56 11.22
C ILE A 311 -12.88 1.96 10.98
N PHE A 312 -11.99 2.44 11.85
CA PHE A 312 -11.41 3.77 11.69
C PHE A 312 -10.48 3.86 10.46
N LYS A 313 -9.66 2.84 10.16
CA LYS A 313 -8.85 2.83 8.93
C LYS A 313 -9.73 2.79 7.69
N PHE A 314 -10.84 2.05 7.70
CA PHE A 314 -11.80 2.05 6.60
C PHE A 314 -12.36 3.46 6.35
N ILE A 315 -12.76 4.17 7.41
CA ILE A 315 -13.27 5.53 7.30
C ILE A 315 -12.18 6.50 6.83
N PHE A 316 -10.99 6.47 7.44
CA PHE A 316 -9.90 7.39 7.09
C PHE A 316 -9.37 7.19 5.68
N THR A 317 -9.30 5.96 5.20
CA THR A 317 -8.83 5.69 3.83
C THR A 317 -9.77 6.26 2.77
N ILE A 318 -11.09 6.35 3.04
CA ILE A 318 -12.05 7.00 2.13
C ILE A 318 -11.71 8.50 1.96
N PHE A 319 -11.41 9.19 3.07
CA PHE A 319 -11.11 10.62 3.04
C PHE A 319 -9.69 10.92 2.54
N THR A 320 -8.73 10.06 2.91
CA THR A 320 -7.32 10.23 2.53
C THR A 320 -7.12 10.01 1.03
N PHE A 321 -7.96 9.18 0.39
CA PHE A 321 -7.86 8.94 -1.05
C PHE A 321 -8.18 10.19 -1.87
N GLY A 322 -7.20 10.67 -2.64
CA GLY A 322 -7.34 11.84 -3.52
C GLY A 322 -6.94 13.19 -2.90
N ILE A 323 -6.43 13.17 -1.67
CA ILE A 323 -5.60 14.24 -1.10
C ILE A 323 -4.20 14.16 -1.71
#